data_AF-A0AAE1GJE1-F1
#
_entry.id   AF-A0AAE1GJE1-F1
#
_cell.length_a   1.000
_cell.length_b   1.000
_cell.length_c   1.000
_cell.angle_alpha   90.00
_cell.angle_beta   90.00
_cell.angle_gamma   90.00
#
_symmetry.space_group_name_H-M   'P 1'
#
loop_
_entity.id
_entity.type
_entity.pdbx_description
1 polymer ?
#
loop_
_entity_poly.entity_id
_entity_poly.type
_entity_poly.pdbx_seq_one_letter_code
_entity_poly.pdbx_strand_id
1 'polypeptide(L)'
;MVVVLVAGWLSLLVHPLVAQTLDDGDGGEGRVEKLRDVVLVPENLVKVVEGTEHGITWYSTLPQLTSVSATVEDKFVAEVIEVGEVMQGTPNDNFTYYGHINISALFIGYNKVYVKLYDEPDVVAGEAVLDMSVLLSYQEINSLFTNLLGVLVTIIYVFMGATIDLKIISGIVKKPLGPMVGLFCQYVFMPLIAFGLGNVAFPDNYLAQLGLFLLGCCPGGGASNMWTHLLGGSLDLSIVMTFFSTLVAFGAIPLWVYLLGEVIVKGADFVIPYKNIAVLVVSLSIPCIIGLLIQRFLPKVSKVMMKLLTPITIFSVIFLFTFGVYANLYVFSLFDATSVLAGFGLPTLGYLSGLILATLLRLPLKDRIAVCVETGVQNASVAVFILKFTLEKPAGDLTVVFPAAAVVMTPIPLAVALTTRRIYLCIQSRKSQTKEEDGGKEGVEKKPDEQKTETAGTDNPALDMNTEDGNTEIIEGRDNPALDMREEAV
;
A
#
# COMPACT_ATOMS: atom_id res chain seq x y z
N MET A 1 27.77 -9.69 -0.07
CA MET A 1 28.44 -8.37 -0.25
C MET A 1 27.45 -7.26 -0.61
N VAL A 2 26.59 -7.41 -1.64
CA VAL A 2 25.53 -6.43 -1.97
C VAL A 2 24.52 -6.24 -0.83
N VAL A 3 24.10 -7.32 -0.17
CA VAL A 3 23.18 -7.24 0.99
C VAL A 3 23.80 -6.51 2.19
N VAL A 4 25.12 -6.63 2.39
CA VAL A 4 25.85 -5.95 3.47
C VAL A 4 26.11 -4.48 3.12
N LEU A 5 26.33 -4.16 1.84
CA LEU A 5 26.45 -2.79 1.36
C LEU A 5 25.11 -2.04 1.38
N VAL A 6 24.00 -2.71 1.07
CA VAL A 6 22.64 -2.15 1.16
C VAL A 6 22.22 -1.96 2.62
N ALA A 7 22.49 -2.94 3.50
CA ALA A 7 22.24 -2.80 4.93
C ALA A 7 23.09 -1.67 5.54
N GLY A 8 24.38 -1.58 5.19
CA GLY A 8 25.25 -0.48 5.63
C GLY A 8 24.83 0.89 5.10
N TRP A 9 24.25 0.96 3.90
CA TRP A 9 23.69 2.19 3.33
C TRP A 9 22.40 2.64 4.04
N LEU A 10 21.50 1.71 4.38
CA LEU A 10 20.30 2.02 5.17
C LEU A 10 20.68 2.50 6.58
N SER A 11 21.70 1.91 7.21
CA SER A 11 22.19 2.36 8.53
C SER A 11 22.82 3.76 8.49
N LEU A 12 23.45 4.15 7.38
CA LEU A 12 24.08 5.47 7.21
C LEU A 12 23.07 6.60 6.92
N LEU A 13 21.87 6.26 6.44
CA LEU A 13 20.78 7.22 6.23
C LEU A 13 19.96 7.52 7.50
N VAL A 14 20.14 6.73 8.57
CA VAL A 14 19.31 6.77 9.79
C VAL A 14 20.12 7.21 11.03
N HIS A 15 21.03 8.17 10.88
CA HIS A 15 21.55 8.88 12.04
C HIS A 15 20.70 10.13 12.28
N PRO A 16 19.89 10.20 13.36
CA PRO A 16 19.26 11.46 13.74
C PRO A 16 20.32 12.34 14.37
N LEU A 17 20.91 13.23 13.58
CA LEU A 17 21.51 14.46 14.08
C LEU A 17 20.46 15.55 13.98
N VAL A 18 19.71 15.79 15.06
CA VAL A 18 19.46 17.13 15.62
C VAL A 18 19.03 16.95 17.07
N ALA A 19 19.89 17.38 17.98
CA ALA A 19 19.52 17.82 19.31
C ALA A 19 19.31 19.35 19.27
N GLN A 20 18.37 19.83 20.10
CA GLN A 20 18.16 21.21 20.58
C GLN A 20 17.64 22.27 19.58
N THR A 21 16.42 22.78 19.83
CA THR A 21 16.16 24.00 20.63
C THR A 21 14.68 24.38 20.45
N LEU A 22 13.89 24.29 21.52
CA LEU A 22 12.61 24.99 21.61
C LEU A 22 12.89 26.27 22.39
N ASP A 23 12.66 27.39 21.73
CA ASP A 23 12.68 28.75 22.28
C ASP A 23 11.22 29.18 22.48
N ASP A 24 10.98 29.87 23.59
CA ASP A 24 9.68 30.24 24.13
C ASP A 24 8.94 31.23 23.22
N GLY A 25 7.62 31.07 23.11
CA GLY A 25 6.76 31.93 22.30
C GLY A 25 5.32 31.95 22.83
N ASP A 26 5.13 32.76 23.87
CA ASP A 26 3.88 33.15 24.51
C ASP A 26 2.86 33.81 23.54
N GLY A 27 1.56 33.65 23.83
CA GLY A 27 0.51 34.52 23.31
C GLY A 27 -0.80 33.83 22.88
N GLY A 28 -1.75 33.68 23.81
CA GLY A 28 -3.14 33.32 23.46
C GLY A 28 -4.07 33.11 24.67
N GLU A 29 -4.42 34.20 25.37
CA GLU A 29 -5.31 34.23 26.53
C GLU A 29 -6.69 33.58 26.29
N GLY A 30 -7.00 32.57 27.11
CA GLY A 30 -8.34 32.09 27.40
C GLY A 30 -8.41 31.77 28.90
N ARG A 31 -9.05 32.66 29.67
CA ARG A 31 -9.06 32.72 31.13
C ARG A 31 -9.77 31.50 31.75
N VAL A 32 -9.01 30.46 32.08
CA VAL A 32 -9.36 29.43 33.07
C VAL A 32 -8.66 29.82 34.37
N GLU A 33 -9.38 29.90 35.48
CA GLU A 33 -8.77 30.07 36.80
C GLU A 33 -7.65 29.04 36.96
N LYS A 34 -6.41 29.49 37.21
CA LYS A 34 -5.27 28.60 37.48
C LYS A 34 -5.62 27.73 38.69
N LEU A 35 -6.10 26.52 38.44
CA LEU A 35 -6.13 25.45 39.43
C LEU A 35 -4.70 25.30 39.96
N ARG A 36 -4.56 25.20 41.28
CA ARG A 36 -3.26 25.25 41.97
C ARG A 36 -2.35 24.12 41.45
N ASP A 37 -1.04 24.39 41.37
CA ASP A 37 -0.08 23.57 40.63
C ASP A 37 -0.04 22.09 41.08
N VAL A 38 -0.41 21.19 40.16
CA VAL A 38 -0.20 19.75 40.23
C VAL A 38 0.88 19.39 39.22
N VAL A 39 1.96 18.76 39.67
CA VAL A 39 3.09 18.37 38.82
C VAL A 39 3.13 16.86 38.73
N LEU A 40 3.09 16.32 37.51
CA LEU A 40 3.25 14.90 37.24
C LEU A 40 4.71 14.62 36.90
N VAL A 41 5.25 13.53 37.45
CA VAL A 41 6.61 13.06 37.17
C VAL A 41 6.51 11.65 36.59
N PRO A 42 7.00 11.45 35.35
CA PRO A 42 7.64 12.46 34.47
C PRO A 42 6.67 13.54 33.95
N GLU A 43 7.18 14.76 33.70
CA GLU A 43 6.39 15.90 33.18
C GLU A 43 6.14 15.81 31.66
N ASN A 44 6.97 15.03 30.95
CA ASN A 44 6.91 14.87 29.50
C ASN A 44 6.20 13.57 29.11
N LEU A 45 5.81 13.47 27.83
CA LEU A 45 5.24 12.27 27.19
C LEU A 45 5.93 10.99 27.66
N VAL A 46 5.14 10.06 28.21
CA VAL A 46 5.63 8.75 28.64
C VAL A 46 5.52 7.74 27.52
N LYS A 47 6.62 7.08 27.18
CA LYS A 47 6.62 5.93 26.26
C LYS A 47 6.68 4.64 27.08
N VAL A 48 5.59 3.87 27.08
CA VAL A 48 5.45 2.63 27.85
C VAL A 48 5.33 1.45 26.88
N VAL A 49 5.83 0.28 27.27
CA VAL A 49 5.71 -0.94 26.47
C VAL A 49 4.43 -1.68 26.87
N GLU A 50 3.69 -2.16 25.87
CA GLU A 50 2.51 -3.02 26.04
C GLU A 50 2.82 -4.20 26.98
N GLY A 51 1.91 -4.46 27.91
CA GLY A 51 2.03 -5.50 28.93
C GLY A 51 2.91 -5.11 30.12
N THR A 52 3.39 -3.86 30.20
CA THR A 52 4.16 -3.36 31.36
C THR A 52 3.34 -2.39 32.20
N GLU A 53 3.64 -2.37 33.49
CA GLU A 53 3.10 -1.39 34.43
C GLU A 53 4.06 -0.21 34.56
N HIS A 54 3.51 0.99 34.69
CA HIS A 54 4.26 2.22 34.85
C HIS A 54 3.71 3.03 36.02
N GLY A 55 4.60 3.37 36.95
CA GLY A 55 4.28 4.22 38.09
C GLY A 55 4.49 5.69 37.74
N ILE A 56 3.45 6.51 37.89
CA ILE A 56 3.49 7.97 37.78
C ILE A 56 3.46 8.54 39.19
N THR A 57 4.35 9.49 39.47
CA THR A 57 4.34 10.21 40.74
C THR A 57 3.73 11.58 40.52
N TRP A 58 2.83 12.01 41.40
CA TRP A 58 2.27 13.36 41.35
C TRP A 58 2.65 14.13 42.62
N TYR A 59 2.84 15.43 42.46
CA TYR A 59 3.14 16.37 43.53
C TYR A 59 2.14 17.51 43.50
N SER A 60 1.79 18.04 44.67
CA SER A 60 0.82 19.13 44.79
C SER A 60 1.23 20.12 45.87
N THR A 61 0.99 21.40 45.60
CA THR A 61 1.15 22.51 46.57
C THR A 61 -0.19 22.90 47.22
N LEU A 62 -1.22 22.06 47.07
CA LEU A 62 -2.53 22.30 47.67
C LEU A 62 -2.45 22.32 49.20
N PRO A 63 -3.08 23.31 49.88
CA PRO A 63 -3.04 23.42 51.34
C PRO A 63 -3.88 22.35 52.04
N GLN A 64 -4.92 21.85 51.37
CA GLN A 64 -5.82 20.80 51.85
C GLN A 64 -6.17 19.87 50.69
N LEU A 65 -6.28 18.57 50.99
CA LEU A 65 -6.56 17.51 50.04
C LEU A 65 -7.38 16.42 50.73
N THR A 66 -8.54 16.08 50.15
CA THR A 66 -9.46 15.06 50.66
C THR A 66 -9.32 13.75 49.90
N SER A 67 -9.20 13.79 48.58
CA SER A 67 -9.07 12.59 47.74
C SER A 67 -8.36 12.85 46.42
N VAL A 68 -7.97 11.77 45.76
CA VAL A 68 -7.30 11.77 44.45
C VAL A 68 -7.98 10.75 43.55
N SER A 69 -8.21 11.12 42.30
CA SER A 69 -8.68 10.19 41.27
C SER A 69 -7.77 10.27 40.04
N ALA A 70 -7.45 9.11 39.48
CA ALA A 70 -6.76 9.02 38.20
C ALA A 70 -7.64 8.26 37.19
N THR A 71 -7.74 8.80 35.98
CA THR A 71 -8.50 8.20 34.88
C THR A 71 -7.71 8.29 33.59
N VAL A 72 -7.90 7.33 32.71
CA VAL A 72 -7.33 7.31 31.35
C VAL A 72 -8.41 7.60 30.32
N GLU A 73 -8.02 8.20 29.19
CA GLU A 73 -8.94 8.56 28.09
C GLU A 73 -9.51 7.31 27.40
N ASP A 74 -8.62 6.40 26.98
CA ASP A 74 -9.00 5.16 26.31
C ASP A 74 -8.62 3.92 27.13
N LYS A 75 -9.62 3.22 27.66
CA LYS A 75 -9.43 1.99 28.44
C LYS A 75 -8.94 0.80 27.62
N PHE A 76 -9.01 0.88 26.28
CA PHE A 76 -8.45 -0.16 25.41
C PHE A 76 -6.93 -0.07 25.31
N VAL A 77 -6.37 1.14 25.45
CA VAL A 77 -4.92 1.41 25.31
C VAL A 77 -4.20 1.28 26.66
N ALA A 78 -4.78 1.77 27.75
CA ALA A 78 -4.20 1.69 29.09
C ALA A 78 -5.29 1.61 30.17
N GLU A 79 -4.94 1.20 31.38
CA GLU A 79 -5.84 1.17 32.53
C GLU A 79 -5.13 1.59 33.81
N VAL A 80 -5.81 2.34 34.68
CA VAL A 80 -5.32 2.65 36.03
C VAL A 80 -5.56 1.44 36.93
N ILE A 81 -4.50 0.83 37.42
CA ILE A 81 -4.56 -0.34 38.31
C ILE A 81 -4.83 0.12 39.74
N GLU A 82 -4.04 1.09 40.19
CA GLU A 82 -4.02 1.50 41.58
C GLU A 82 -3.69 2.99 41.70
N VAL A 83 -4.45 3.68 42.55
CA VAL A 83 -4.10 5.01 43.06
C VAL A 83 -3.57 4.78 44.47
N GLY A 84 -2.26 4.93 44.64
CA GLY A 84 -1.58 4.73 45.92
C GLY A 84 -2.00 5.76 46.96
N GLU A 85 -1.62 5.50 48.22
CA GLU A 85 -1.95 6.37 49.34
C GLU A 85 -1.37 7.78 49.18
N VAL A 86 -2.13 8.78 49.62
CA VAL A 86 -1.69 10.18 49.66
C VAL A 86 -0.71 10.37 50.81
N MET A 87 0.49 10.83 50.49
CA MET A 87 1.54 11.11 51.46
C MET A 87 1.74 12.62 51.62
N GLN A 88 2.04 13.05 52.84
CA GLN A 88 2.34 14.46 53.13
C GLN A 88 3.84 14.71 52.99
N GLY A 89 4.20 15.78 52.28
CA GLY A 89 5.59 16.22 52.12
C GLY A 89 6.22 16.63 53.45
N THR A 90 7.54 16.57 53.53
CA THR A 90 8.27 17.06 54.71
C THR A 90 8.41 18.59 54.66
N PRO A 91 8.65 19.29 55.79
CA PRO A 91 8.75 20.75 55.82
C PRO A 91 9.86 21.37 54.93
N ASN A 92 10.80 20.54 54.46
CA ASN A 92 11.89 20.96 53.56
C ASN A 92 11.55 20.73 52.07
N ASP A 93 10.43 20.08 51.77
CA ASP A 93 10.00 19.79 50.41
C ASP A 93 9.24 20.98 49.82
N ASN A 94 9.36 21.17 48.50
CA ASN A 94 8.67 22.25 47.77
C ASN A 94 7.18 21.91 47.48
N PHE A 95 6.65 20.82 48.03
CA PHE A 95 5.29 20.33 47.83
C PHE A 95 4.63 19.96 49.16
N THR A 96 3.30 20.03 49.22
CA THR A 96 2.51 19.70 50.42
C THR A 96 2.08 18.25 50.42
N TYR A 97 1.71 17.70 49.27
CA TYR A 97 1.27 16.32 49.10
C TYR A 97 1.95 15.67 47.90
N TYR A 98 2.13 14.35 47.97
CA TYR A 98 2.56 13.53 46.85
C TYR A 98 1.91 12.15 46.90
N GLY A 99 1.90 11.45 45.77
CA GLY A 99 1.41 10.09 45.69
C GLY A 99 1.84 9.40 44.40
N HIS A 100 1.52 8.11 44.31
CA HIS A 100 1.86 7.27 43.18
C HIS A 100 0.61 6.70 42.51
N ILE A 101 0.62 6.60 41.19
CA ILE A 101 -0.43 6.01 40.37
C ILE A 101 0.21 4.94 39.51
N ASN A 102 -0.27 3.70 39.59
CA ASN A 102 0.19 2.63 38.73
C ASN A 102 -0.79 2.44 37.57
N ILE A 103 -0.23 2.46 36.35
CA ILE A 103 -0.97 2.31 35.10
C ILE A 103 -0.46 1.09 34.36
N SER A 104 -1.36 0.25 33.88
CA SER A 104 -1.06 -0.84 32.96
C SER A 104 -1.15 -0.35 31.51
N ALA A 105 -0.13 -0.61 30.71
CA ALA A 105 -0.19 -0.43 29.27
C ALA A 105 -0.78 -1.68 28.62
N LEU A 106 -1.96 -1.57 28.00
CA LEU A 106 -2.74 -2.71 27.52
C LEU A 106 -2.55 -2.97 26.03
N PHE A 107 -2.56 -1.92 25.20
CA PHE A 107 -2.50 -2.05 23.75
C PHE A 107 -1.85 -0.84 23.09
N ILE A 108 -1.33 -0.99 21.87
CA ILE A 108 -0.65 0.09 21.13
C ILE A 108 -1.59 1.29 20.89
N GLY A 109 -1.13 2.50 21.20
CA GLY A 109 -1.95 3.70 21.03
C GLY A 109 -1.37 4.95 21.71
N TYR A 110 -2.07 6.06 21.53
CA TYR A 110 -1.90 7.27 22.35
C TYR A 110 -3.00 7.31 23.40
N ASN A 111 -2.70 7.83 24.58
CA ASN A 111 -3.64 7.97 25.68
C ASN A 111 -3.31 9.19 26.53
N LYS A 112 -4.30 9.75 27.21
CA LYS A 112 -4.13 10.84 28.18
C LYS A 112 -4.49 10.34 29.57
N VAL A 113 -3.58 10.54 30.51
CA VAL A 113 -3.78 10.24 31.93
C VAL A 113 -4.21 11.53 32.62
N TYR A 114 -5.43 11.55 33.12
CA TYR A 114 -5.99 12.66 33.89
C TYR A 114 -5.85 12.36 35.38
N VAL A 115 -5.19 13.27 36.11
CA VAL A 115 -5.05 13.21 37.56
C VAL A 115 -5.80 14.39 38.16
N LYS A 116 -6.81 14.11 38.98
CA LYS A 116 -7.64 15.11 39.65
C LYS A 116 -7.49 15.01 41.16
N LEU A 117 -7.26 16.15 41.78
CA LEU A 117 -7.14 16.34 43.22
C LEU A 117 -8.38 17.08 43.73
N TYR A 118 -8.93 16.63 44.86
CA TYR A 118 -10.16 17.19 45.44
C TYR A 118 -9.89 17.77 46.83
N ASP A 119 -10.27 19.02 47.06
CA ASP A 119 -10.19 19.68 48.38
C ASP A 119 -11.45 19.38 49.20
N GLU A 120 -12.62 19.50 48.58
CA GLU A 120 -13.92 19.05 49.11
C GLU A 120 -14.47 17.89 48.26
N PRO A 121 -15.41 17.07 48.78
CA PRO A 121 -16.10 16.06 47.98
C PRO A 121 -16.66 16.67 46.69
N ASP A 122 -16.27 16.10 45.54
CA ASP A 122 -16.66 16.50 44.19
C ASP A 122 -16.19 17.90 43.70
N VAL A 123 -15.32 18.60 44.46
CA VAL A 123 -14.74 19.88 44.03
C VAL A 123 -13.27 19.69 43.63
N VAL A 124 -13.01 19.75 42.31
CA VAL A 124 -11.66 19.64 41.75
C VAL A 124 -10.84 20.88 42.15
N ALA A 125 -9.78 20.66 42.91
CA ALA A 125 -8.87 21.69 43.40
C ALA A 125 -7.57 21.80 42.57
N GLY A 126 -7.21 20.72 41.89
CA GLY A 126 -6.05 20.63 41.00
C GLY A 126 -6.28 19.56 39.95
N GLU A 127 -5.84 19.83 38.71
CA GLU A 127 -5.91 18.88 37.60
C GLU A 127 -4.59 18.92 36.84
N ALA A 128 -4.09 17.74 36.47
CA ALA A 128 -2.96 17.60 35.57
C ALA A 128 -3.25 16.50 34.55
N VAL A 129 -2.70 16.68 33.35
CA VAL A 129 -2.82 15.73 32.24
C VAL A 129 -1.41 15.30 31.82
N LEU A 130 -1.22 14.01 31.64
CA LEU A 130 0.02 13.43 31.13
C LEU A 130 -0.27 12.65 29.86
N ASP A 131 0.42 13.02 28.78
CA ASP A 131 0.37 12.27 27.55
C ASP A 131 1.16 10.97 27.69
N MET A 132 0.56 9.87 27.25
CA MET A 132 1.13 8.54 27.25
C MET A 132 1.06 7.95 25.84
N SER A 133 2.11 7.24 25.45
CA SER A 133 2.15 6.43 24.25
C SER A 133 2.54 5.00 24.61
N VAL A 134 1.74 4.05 24.15
CA VAL A 134 1.97 2.63 24.35
C VAL A 134 2.57 2.04 23.08
N LEU A 135 3.71 1.38 23.23
CA LEU A 135 4.48 0.76 22.15
C LEU A 135 4.31 -0.76 22.21
N LEU A 136 4.39 -1.44 21.07
CA LEU A 136 4.31 -2.91 21.01
C LEU A 136 5.33 -3.58 21.93
N SER A 137 4.97 -4.73 22.52
CA SER A 137 5.90 -5.55 23.32
C SER A 137 7.03 -6.15 22.46
N TYR A 138 6.73 -6.55 21.22
CA TYR A 138 7.66 -7.23 20.30
C TYR A 138 8.33 -6.28 19.30
N GLN A 139 8.89 -5.17 19.79
CA GLN A 139 9.50 -4.13 18.94
C GLN A 139 10.63 -4.65 18.05
N GLU A 140 11.41 -5.62 18.53
CA GLU A 140 12.53 -6.21 17.78
C GLU A 140 12.04 -6.92 16.51
N ILE A 141 10.95 -7.67 16.61
CA ILE A 141 10.35 -8.38 15.47
C ILE A 141 9.81 -7.38 14.45
N ASN A 142 9.10 -6.34 14.94
CA ASN A 142 8.55 -5.29 14.09
C ASN A 142 9.65 -4.46 13.40
N SER A 143 10.73 -4.14 14.11
CA SER A 143 11.92 -3.48 13.59
C SER A 143 12.62 -4.33 12.53
N LEU A 144 12.82 -5.62 12.82
CA LEU A 144 13.39 -6.57 11.86
C LEU A 144 12.57 -6.67 10.57
N PHE A 145 11.24 -6.77 10.68
CA PHE A 145 10.34 -6.74 9.53
C PHE A 145 10.51 -5.47 8.71
N THR A 146 10.50 -4.32 9.37
CA THR A 146 10.58 -3.01 8.72
C THR A 146 11.92 -2.84 7.98
N ASN A 147 13.04 -3.26 8.60
CA ASN A 147 14.36 -3.24 7.96
C ASN A 147 14.45 -4.20 6.77
N LEU A 148 13.94 -5.43 6.89
CA LEU A 148 13.91 -6.40 5.79
C LEU A 148 13.02 -5.92 4.64
N LEU A 149 11.88 -5.28 4.94
CA LEU A 149 11.01 -4.65 3.96
C LEU A 149 11.77 -3.55 3.18
N GLY A 150 12.53 -2.71 3.86
CA GLY A 150 13.36 -1.68 3.22
C GLY A 150 14.41 -2.25 2.27
N VAL A 151 15.11 -3.30 2.69
CA VAL A 151 16.07 -4.02 1.84
C VAL A 151 15.37 -4.61 0.61
N LEU A 152 14.20 -5.20 0.81
CA LEU A 152 13.42 -5.82 -0.25
C LEU A 152 12.93 -4.80 -1.29
N VAL A 153 12.34 -3.69 -0.84
CA VAL A 153 11.91 -2.58 -1.70
C VAL A 153 13.10 -2.03 -2.49
N THR A 154 14.25 -1.85 -1.84
CA THR A 154 15.48 -1.39 -2.50
C THR A 154 15.91 -2.36 -3.61
N ILE A 155 15.96 -3.67 -3.33
CA ILE A 155 16.30 -4.69 -4.32
C ILE A 155 15.32 -4.66 -5.49
N ILE A 156 14.01 -4.62 -5.21
CA ILE A 156 12.97 -4.56 -6.25
C ILE A 156 13.20 -3.33 -7.15
N TYR A 157 13.56 -2.18 -6.59
CA TYR A 157 13.78 -0.96 -7.37
C TYR A 157 15.03 -1.04 -8.25
N VAL A 158 16.11 -1.67 -7.77
CA VAL A 158 17.28 -1.98 -8.62
C VAL A 158 16.87 -2.92 -9.76
N PHE A 159 16.10 -3.97 -9.46
CA PHE A 159 15.66 -4.93 -10.46
C PHE A 159 14.77 -4.29 -11.51
N MET A 160 13.80 -3.51 -11.07
CA MET A 160 12.91 -2.73 -11.91
C MET A 160 13.70 -1.77 -12.82
N GLY A 161 14.70 -1.07 -12.28
CA GLY A 161 15.63 -0.25 -13.08
C GLY A 161 16.39 -1.07 -14.13
N ALA A 162 16.83 -2.27 -13.77
CA ALA A 162 17.63 -3.13 -14.62
C ALA A 162 16.84 -3.84 -15.73
N THR A 163 15.53 -4.02 -15.56
CA THR A 163 14.67 -4.75 -16.52
C THR A 163 13.98 -3.84 -17.54
N ILE A 164 14.18 -2.53 -17.46
CA ILE A 164 13.62 -1.59 -18.42
C ILE A 164 14.20 -1.84 -19.80
N ASP A 165 13.37 -2.23 -20.75
CA ASP A 165 13.76 -2.24 -22.15
C ASP A 165 13.57 -0.83 -22.74
N LEU A 166 14.68 -0.16 -23.05
CA LEU A 166 14.68 1.15 -23.70
C LEU A 166 13.93 1.13 -25.05
N LYS A 167 13.80 -0.04 -25.71
CA LYS A 167 13.00 -0.19 -26.93
C LYS A 167 11.50 -0.14 -26.65
N ILE A 168 11.05 -0.70 -25.53
CA ILE A 168 9.64 -0.61 -25.09
C ILE A 168 9.31 0.85 -24.79
N ILE A 169 10.22 1.59 -24.11
CA ILE A 169 10.09 3.04 -23.90
C ILE A 169 9.92 3.79 -25.23
N SER A 170 10.74 3.48 -26.24
CA SER A 170 10.63 4.10 -27.56
C SER A 170 9.30 3.80 -28.26
N GLY A 171 8.72 2.61 -28.04
CA GLY A 171 7.39 2.24 -28.53
C GLY A 171 6.25 3.04 -27.89
N ILE A 172 6.39 3.38 -26.61
CA ILE A 172 5.39 4.15 -25.85
C ILE A 172 5.32 5.60 -26.30
N VAL A 173 6.46 6.21 -26.64
CA VAL A 173 6.48 7.56 -27.22
C VAL A 173 5.64 7.64 -28.50
N LYS A 174 5.45 6.51 -29.20
CA LYS A 174 4.62 6.44 -30.41
C LYS A 174 3.11 6.29 -30.13
N LYS A 175 2.71 5.85 -28.93
CA LYS A 175 1.30 5.72 -28.50
C LYS A 175 1.13 6.09 -27.01
N PRO A 176 1.28 7.37 -26.65
CA PRO A 176 1.40 7.79 -25.25
C PRO A 176 0.06 7.85 -24.49
N LEU A 177 -1.08 7.75 -25.18
CA LEU A 177 -2.38 8.03 -24.58
C LEU A 177 -2.68 7.11 -23.37
N GLY A 178 -2.49 5.79 -23.51
CA GLY A 178 -2.73 4.85 -22.41
C GLY A 178 -1.89 5.17 -21.16
N PRO A 179 -0.56 5.25 -21.27
CA PRO A 179 0.31 5.57 -20.14
C PRO A 179 0.05 6.95 -19.52
N MET A 180 -0.25 7.97 -20.32
CA MET A 180 -0.57 9.30 -19.80
C MET A 180 -1.88 9.29 -19.00
N VAL A 181 -2.89 8.54 -19.46
CA VAL A 181 -4.14 8.38 -18.72
C VAL A 181 -3.91 7.65 -17.40
N GLY A 182 -3.13 6.57 -17.42
CA GLY A 182 -2.73 5.86 -16.19
C GLY A 182 -2.02 6.77 -15.20
N LEU A 183 -1.01 7.54 -15.65
CA LEU A 183 -0.29 8.50 -14.81
C LEU A 183 -1.20 9.59 -14.23
N PHE A 184 -2.13 10.11 -15.04
CA PHE A 184 -3.08 11.11 -14.59
C PHE A 184 -4.01 10.54 -13.51
N CYS A 185 -4.58 9.35 -13.72
CA CYS A 185 -5.36 8.67 -12.69
C CYS A 185 -4.53 8.42 -11.41
N GLN A 186 -3.29 7.97 -11.57
CA GLN A 186 -2.41 7.62 -10.48
C GLN A 186 -2.04 8.80 -9.60
N TYR A 187 -1.71 9.95 -10.19
CA TYR A 187 -1.17 11.10 -9.44
C TYR A 187 -2.10 12.29 -9.36
N VAL A 188 -3.31 12.22 -9.91
CA VAL A 188 -4.37 13.20 -9.68
C VAL A 188 -5.54 12.55 -8.97
N PHE A 189 -6.12 11.50 -9.53
CA PHE A 189 -7.32 10.90 -8.93
C PHE A 189 -7.03 10.15 -7.63
N MET A 190 -6.03 9.27 -7.58
CA MET A 190 -5.80 8.47 -6.37
C MET A 190 -5.47 9.29 -5.12
N PRO A 191 -4.59 10.32 -5.16
CA PRO A 191 -4.34 11.18 -4.01
C PRO A 191 -5.59 11.94 -3.55
N LEU A 192 -6.37 12.48 -4.50
CA LEU A 192 -7.60 13.22 -4.19
C LEU A 192 -8.70 12.32 -3.64
N ILE A 193 -8.86 11.12 -4.20
CA ILE A 193 -9.79 10.10 -3.69
C ILE A 193 -9.38 9.70 -2.28
N ALA A 194 -8.09 9.45 -2.03
CA ALA A 194 -7.60 9.06 -0.72
C ALA A 194 -7.76 10.18 0.32
N PHE A 195 -7.49 11.43 -0.06
CA PHE A 195 -7.74 12.60 0.78
C PHE A 195 -9.22 12.77 1.11
N GLY A 196 -10.10 12.75 0.09
CA GLY A 196 -11.54 12.91 0.29
C GLY A 196 -12.15 11.76 1.10
N LEU A 197 -11.76 10.52 0.79
CA LEU A 197 -12.21 9.35 1.54
C LEU A 197 -11.69 9.37 2.98
N GLY A 198 -10.45 9.80 3.19
CA GLY A 198 -9.87 9.97 4.52
C GLY A 198 -10.67 10.96 5.35
N ASN A 199 -10.94 12.15 4.83
CA ASN A 199 -11.68 13.19 5.55
C ASN A 199 -13.13 12.78 5.87
N VAL A 200 -13.79 12.05 4.96
CA VAL A 200 -15.17 11.60 5.17
C VAL A 200 -15.24 10.42 6.14
N ALA A 201 -14.31 9.47 6.04
CA ALA A 201 -14.32 8.27 6.88
C ALA A 201 -13.73 8.52 8.28
N PHE A 202 -12.79 9.46 8.42
CA PHE A 202 -11.98 9.63 9.63
C PHE A 202 -11.87 11.10 10.08
N PRO A 203 -12.98 11.81 10.33
CA PRO A 203 -12.96 13.26 10.56
C PRO A 203 -11.97 13.72 11.64
N ASP A 204 -11.84 12.97 12.73
CA ASP A 204 -10.97 13.31 13.87
C ASP A 204 -9.77 12.36 14.05
N ASN A 205 -9.56 11.43 13.11
CA ASN A 205 -8.44 10.48 13.16
C ASN A 205 -7.41 10.81 12.07
N TYR A 206 -6.54 11.78 12.38
CA TYR A 206 -5.53 12.30 11.46
C TYR A 206 -4.49 11.25 11.02
N LEU A 207 -4.18 10.28 11.88
CA LEU A 207 -3.30 9.16 11.52
C LEU A 207 -3.97 8.27 10.46
N ALA A 208 -5.28 8.03 10.59
CA ALA A 208 -6.04 7.28 9.59
C ALA A 208 -6.07 7.97 8.24
N GLN A 209 -6.37 9.27 8.24
CA GLN A 209 -6.33 10.09 7.04
C GLN A 209 -4.96 10.04 6.37
N LEU A 210 -3.88 10.23 7.14
CA LEU A 210 -2.51 10.22 6.63
C LEU A 210 -2.11 8.87 6.03
N GLY A 211 -2.42 7.76 6.72
CA GLY A 211 -2.10 6.41 6.25
C GLY A 211 -2.81 6.07 4.93
N LEU A 212 -4.09 6.43 4.82
CA LEU A 212 -4.88 6.23 3.61
C LEU A 212 -4.41 7.15 2.47
N PHE A 213 -4.17 8.44 2.77
CA PHE A 213 -3.69 9.42 1.82
C PHE A 213 -2.35 9.04 1.21
N LEU A 214 -1.38 8.64 2.04
CA LEU A 214 -0.06 8.26 1.57
C LEU A 214 -0.12 7.01 0.68
N LEU A 215 -1.01 6.05 0.98
CA LEU A 215 -1.26 4.92 0.08
C LEU A 215 -1.77 5.38 -1.29
N GLY A 216 -2.69 6.34 -1.33
CA GLY A 216 -3.19 6.92 -2.59
C GLY A 216 -2.13 7.69 -3.39
N CYS A 217 -1.08 8.18 -2.72
CA CYS A 217 0.06 8.85 -3.35
C CYS A 217 1.10 7.88 -3.90
N CYS A 218 1.08 6.61 -3.50
CA CYS A 218 2.04 5.61 -3.97
C CYS A 218 1.87 5.33 -5.47
N PRO A 219 2.90 4.76 -6.14
CA PRO A 219 2.78 4.26 -7.50
C PRO A 219 1.93 2.99 -7.55
N GLY A 220 1.60 2.54 -8.78
CA GLY A 220 0.92 1.28 -9.01
C GLY A 220 1.67 0.09 -8.40
N GLY A 221 0.92 -0.86 -7.85
CA GLY A 221 1.46 -2.03 -7.16
C GLY A 221 1.81 -3.16 -8.12
N GLY A 222 2.90 -3.91 -7.86
CA GLY A 222 3.34 -5.00 -8.75
C GLY A 222 2.32 -6.12 -8.98
N ALA A 223 1.32 -6.26 -8.10
CA ALA A 223 0.20 -7.18 -8.28
C ALA A 223 -0.74 -6.76 -9.44
N SER A 224 -0.73 -5.49 -9.87
CA SER A 224 -1.57 -4.99 -10.97
C SER A 224 -1.31 -5.77 -12.26
N ASN A 225 -0.04 -6.07 -12.56
CA ASN A 225 0.36 -6.82 -13.75
C ASN A 225 -0.29 -8.20 -13.82
N MET A 226 -0.31 -8.92 -12.68
CA MET A 226 -0.95 -10.23 -12.57
C MET A 226 -2.46 -10.12 -12.79
N TRP A 227 -3.12 -9.17 -12.12
CA TRP A 227 -4.56 -8.97 -12.27
C TRP A 227 -4.97 -8.52 -13.67
N THR A 228 -4.19 -7.62 -14.29
CA THR A 228 -4.38 -7.20 -15.68
C THR A 228 -4.32 -8.40 -16.61
N HIS A 229 -3.34 -9.30 -16.43
CA HIS A 229 -3.23 -10.51 -17.23
C HIS A 229 -4.44 -11.44 -17.04
N LEU A 230 -4.84 -11.71 -15.78
CA LEU A 230 -5.99 -12.56 -15.46
C LEU A 230 -7.31 -11.99 -16.03
N LEU A 231 -7.47 -10.67 -16.00
CA LEU A 231 -8.64 -9.96 -16.54
C LEU A 231 -8.57 -9.78 -18.07
N GLY A 232 -7.51 -10.27 -18.73
CA GLY A 232 -7.36 -10.20 -20.19
C GLY A 232 -7.07 -8.80 -20.73
N GLY A 233 -6.51 -7.94 -19.88
CA GLY A 233 -6.05 -6.60 -20.24
C GLY A 233 -4.68 -6.61 -20.95
N SER A 234 -4.21 -5.42 -21.29
CA SER A 234 -2.90 -5.21 -21.93
C SER A 234 -1.78 -5.27 -20.89
N LEU A 235 -1.12 -6.42 -20.78
CA LEU A 235 -0.01 -6.63 -19.83
C LEU A 235 1.16 -5.67 -20.11
N ASP A 236 1.51 -5.47 -21.38
CA ASP A 236 2.58 -4.56 -21.78
C ASP A 236 2.30 -3.13 -21.30
N LEU A 237 1.04 -2.69 -21.43
CA LEU A 237 0.63 -1.37 -20.95
C LEU A 237 0.70 -1.27 -19.42
N SER A 238 0.29 -2.31 -18.70
CA SER A 238 0.36 -2.36 -17.22
C SER A 238 1.79 -2.16 -16.74
N ILE A 239 2.73 -2.97 -17.25
CA ILE A 239 4.15 -2.92 -16.86
C ILE A 239 4.73 -1.53 -17.11
N VAL A 240 4.39 -0.95 -18.25
CA VAL A 240 4.80 0.41 -18.64
C VAL A 240 4.26 1.45 -17.66
N MET A 241 2.97 1.37 -17.31
CA MET A 241 2.35 2.31 -16.39
C MET A 241 2.92 2.19 -14.98
N THR A 242 3.15 0.96 -14.48
CA THR A 242 3.82 0.73 -13.19
C THR A 242 5.22 1.33 -13.20
N PHE A 243 5.91 1.22 -14.33
CA PHE A 243 7.23 1.78 -14.48
C PHE A 243 7.26 3.31 -14.41
N PHE A 244 6.51 3.97 -15.29
CA PHE A 244 6.47 5.42 -15.27
C PHE A 244 5.87 5.96 -13.99
N SER A 245 4.87 5.29 -13.42
CA SER A 245 4.30 5.73 -12.16
C SER A 245 5.35 5.68 -11.06
N THR A 246 6.12 4.61 -10.94
CA THR A 246 7.20 4.52 -9.93
C THR A 246 8.25 5.62 -10.10
N LEU A 247 8.64 5.97 -11.34
CA LEU A 247 9.55 7.09 -11.56
C LEU A 247 8.96 8.43 -11.13
N VAL A 248 7.69 8.68 -11.47
CA VAL A 248 6.99 9.92 -11.10
C VAL A 248 6.76 9.99 -9.58
N ALA A 249 6.63 8.84 -8.90
CA ALA A 249 6.44 8.75 -7.45
C ALA A 249 7.50 9.50 -6.66
N PHE A 250 8.76 9.46 -7.14
CA PHE A 250 9.89 10.09 -6.46
C PHE A 250 9.71 11.60 -6.23
N GLY A 251 9.00 12.26 -7.14
CA GLY A 251 8.64 13.68 -6.99
C GLY A 251 7.19 13.89 -6.54
N ALA A 252 6.28 13.01 -6.98
CA ALA A 252 4.85 13.18 -6.72
C ALA A 252 4.47 12.92 -5.25
N ILE A 253 5.04 11.90 -4.59
CA ILE A 253 4.74 11.63 -3.18
C ILE A 253 5.14 12.83 -2.30
N PRO A 254 6.39 13.35 -2.34
CA PRO A 254 6.76 14.50 -1.52
C PRO A 254 5.94 15.75 -1.85
N LEU A 255 5.62 15.97 -3.13
CA LEU A 255 4.78 17.09 -3.55
C LEU A 255 3.37 17.00 -2.95
N TRP A 256 2.71 15.86 -3.04
CA TRP A 256 1.36 15.67 -2.49
C TRP A 256 1.33 15.79 -0.98
N VAL A 257 2.31 15.20 -0.29
CA VAL A 257 2.44 15.34 1.15
C VAL A 257 2.69 16.81 1.52
N TYR A 258 3.53 17.53 0.79
CA TYR A 258 3.73 18.98 1.02
C TYR A 258 2.45 19.79 0.80
N LEU A 259 1.65 19.48 -0.23
CA LEU A 259 0.45 20.25 -0.58
C LEU A 259 -0.73 20.01 0.37
N LEU A 260 -0.99 18.74 0.74
CA LEU A 260 -2.18 18.36 1.51
C LEU A 260 -1.88 17.80 2.89
N GLY A 261 -0.64 17.43 3.19
CA GLY A 261 -0.28 16.85 4.48
C GLY A 261 -0.60 17.81 5.63
N GLU A 262 -0.26 19.10 5.51
CA GLU A 262 -0.54 20.08 6.57
C GLU A 262 -2.04 20.29 6.77
N VAL A 263 -2.82 20.17 5.68
CA VAL A 263 -4.29 20.24 5.75
C VAL A 263 -4.85 19.02 6.49
N ILE A 264 -4.30 17.82 6.24
CA ILE A 264 -4.71 16.57 6.88
C ILE A 264 -4.47 16.64 8.40
N VAL A 265 -3.30 17.11 8.83
CA VAL A 265 -2.95 17.12 10.27
C VAL A 265 -3.29 18.45 10.95
N LYS A 266 -4.13 19.27 10.34
CA LYS A 266 -4.54 20.56 10.90
C LYS A 266 -5.39 20.33 12.15
N GLY A 267 -4.77 20.49 13.32
CA GLY A 267 -5.39 20.21 14.63
C GLY A 267 -4.94 18.91 15.28
N ALA A 268 -3.95 18.21 14.70
CA ALA A 268 -3.30 17.07 15.33
C ALA A 268 -2.18 17.52 16.28
N ASP A 269 -1.97 16.75 17.35
CA ASP A 269 -0.86 16.96 18.31
C ASP A 269 0.50 16.47 17.77
N PHE A 270 0.62 16.21 16.46
CA PHE A 270 1.86 15.75 15.82
C PHE A 270 2.11 16.45 14.49
N VAL A 271 3.39 16.54 14.12
CA VAL A 271 3.85 17.16 12.86
C VAL A 271 4.29 16.09 11.88
N ILE A 272 3.89 16.23 10.61
CA ILE A 272 4.38 15.34 9.54
C ILE A 272 5.86 15.63 9.28
N PRO A 273 6.74 14.62 9.29
CA PRO A 273 8.15 14.79 9.02
C PRO A 273 8.40 14.86 7.50
N TYR A 274 7.94 15.93 6.85
CA TYR A 274 8.00 16.14 5.39
C TYR A 274 9.39 15.92 4.83
N LYS A 275 10.41 16.46 5.51
CA LYS A 275 11.81 16.32 5.09
C LYS A 275 12.25 14.85 5.08
N ASN A 276 11.88 14.07 6.09
CA ASN A 276 12.24 12.65 6.18
C ASN A 276 11.53 11.85 5.09
N ILE A 277 10.25 12.12 4.84
CA ILE A 277 9.48 11.51 3.73
C ILE A 277 10.12 11.84 2.39
N ALA A 278 10.42 13.12 2.14
CA ALA A 278 11.03 13.57 0.90
C ALA A 278 12.40 12.94 0.67
N VAL A 279 13.27 12.95 1.69
CA VAL A 279 14.60 12.34 1.61
C VAL A 279 14.51 10.84 1.38
N LEU A 280 13.63 10.14 2.10
CA LEU A 280 13.45 8.70 1.94
C LEU A 280 12.97 8.35 0.53
N VAL A 281 11.92 9.01 0.05
CA VAL A 281 11.36 8.75 -1.28
C VAL A 281 12.36 9.10 -2.39
N VAL A 282 13.04 10.23 -2.31
CA VAL A 282 14.08 10.60 -3.28
C VAL A 282 15.25 9.63 -3.20
N SER A 283 15.62 9.12 -2.02
CA SER A 283 16.68 8.12 -1.89
C SER A 283 16.34 6.81 -2.60
N LEU A 284 15.06 6.44 -2.71
CA LEU A 284 14.60 5.28 -3.50
C LEU A 284 14.81 5.46 -5.01
N SER A 285 15.02 6.69 -5.50
CA SER A 285 15.42 6.90 -6.90
C SER A 285 16.83 6.37 -7.19
N ILE A 286 17.72 6.38 -6.18
CA ILE A 286 19.11 5.93 -6.30
C ILE A 286 19.20 4.45 -6.74
N PRO A 287 18.58 3.47 -6.04
CA PRO A 287 18.60 2.08 -6.48
C PRO A 287 17.99 1.89 -7.88
N CYS A 288 16.94 2.64 -8.21
CA CYS A 288 16.34 2.59 -9.55
C CYS A 288 17.32 3.07 -10.63
N ILE A 289 18.02 4.19 -10.39
CA ILE A 289 19.07 4.72 -11.26
C ILE A 289 20.22 3.72 -11.39
N ILE A 290 20.64 3.07 -10.29
CA ILE A 290 21.65 2.00 -10.33
C ILE A 290 21.19 0.86 -11.26
N GLY A 291 19.93 0.44 -11.15
CA GLY A 291 19.34 -0.55 -12.06
C GLY A 291 19.42 -0.12 -13.52
N LEU A 292 19.04 1.13 -13.83
CA LEU A 292 19.12 1.70 -15.17
C LEU A 292 20.56 1.73 -15.71
N LEU A 293 21.54 2.06 -14.87
CA LEU A 293 22.96 2.03 -15.25
C LEU A 293 23.42 0.60 -15.53
N ILE A 294 22.98 -0.40 -14.75
CA ILE A 294 23.27 -1.82 -15.03
C ILE A 294 22.67 -2.23 -16.37
N GLN A 295 21.44 -1.82 -16.67
CA GLN A 295 20.80 -2.08 -17.96
C GLN A 295 21.62 -1.51 -19.12
N ARG A 296 22.12 -0.28 -18.96
CA ARG A 296 22.86 0.43 -20.01
C ARG A 296 24.26 -0.11 -20.23
N PHE A 297 25.01 -0.36 -19.15
CA PHE A 297 26.43 -0.70 -19.23
C PHE A 297 26.71 -2.20 -19.13
N LEU A 298 25.83 -2.98 -18.50
CA LEU A 298 25.99 -4.41 -18.25
C LEU A 298 24.78 -5.22 -18.73
N PRO A 299 24.46 -5.22 -20.04
CA PRO A 299 23.24 -5.84 -20.58
C PRO A 299 23.16 -7.35 -20.32
N LYS A 300 24.30 -8.04 -20.17
CA LYS A 300 24.34 -9.46 -19.77
C LYS A 300 23.80 -9.67 -18.36
N VAL A 301 24.14 -8.77 -17.42
CA VAL A 301 23.67 -8.81 -16.02
C VAL A 301 22.19 -8.47 -15.97
N SER A 302 21.76 -7.42 -16.69
CA SER A 302 20.35 -7.06 -16.80
C SER A 302 19.47 -8.21 -17.29
N LYS A 303 19.92 -9.00 -18.28
CA LYS A 303 19.19 -10.22 -18.71
C LYS A 303 19.03 -11.26 -17.60
N VAL A 304 20.03 -11.44 -16.74
CA VAL A 304 19.94 -12.35 -15.58
C VAL A 304 18.97 -11.78 -14.55
N MET A 305 19.07 -10.48 -14.23
CA MET A 305 18.16 -9.80 -13.32
C MET A 305 16.71 -9.87 -13.80
N MET A 306 16.47 -9.78 -15.11
CA MET A 306 15.15 -9.94 -15.70
C MET A 306 14.55 -11.32 -15.45
N LYS A 307 15.36 -12.38 -15.54
CA LYS A 307 14.92 -13.75 -15.20
C LYS A 307 14.65 -13.91 -13.69
N LEU A 308 15.40 -13.20 -12.86
CA LEU A 308 15.28 -13.25 -11.41
C LEU A 308 14.19 -12.31 -10.84
N LEU A 309 13.65 -11.38 -11.64
CA LEU A 309 12.62 -10.45 -11.19
C LEU A 309 11.35 -11.18 -10.71
N THR A 310 10.87 -12.15 -11.49
CA THR A 310 9.67 -12.94 -11.13
C THR A 310 9.84 -13.70 -9.82
N PRO A 311 10.88 -14.54 -9.61
CA PRO A 311 11.03 -15.26 -8.35
C PRO A 311 11.26 -14.32 -7.16
N ILE A 312 11.95 -13.19 -7.33
CA ILE A 312 12.09 -12.19 -6.26
C ILE A 312 10.75 -11.56 -5.89
N THR A 313 9.92 -11.24 -6.89
CA THR A 313 8.59 -10.67 -6.65
C THR A 313 7.69 -11.68 -5.93
N ILE A 314 7.72 -12.95 -6.34
CA ILE A 314 6.99 -14.03 -5.66
C ILE A 314 7.48 -14.19 -4.22
N PHE A 315 8.81 -14.24 -4.01
CA PHE A 315 9.40 -14.28 -2.67
C PHE A 315 8.94 -13.10 -1.82
N SER A 316 8.88 -11.90 -2.40
CA SER A 316 8.44 -10.69 -1.71
C SER A 316 6.99 -10.78 -1.26
N VAL A 317 6.12 -11.30 -2.12
CA VAL A 317 4.71 -11.54 -1.80
C VAL A 317 4.59 -12.56 -0.66
N ILE A 318 5.31 -13.68 -0.74
CA ILE A 318 5.32 -14.71 0.32
C ILE A 318 5.84 -14.12 1.64
N PHE A 319 6.93 -13.35 1.61
CA PHE A 319 7.48 -12.67 2.77
C PHE A 319 6.46 -11.73 3.44
N LEU A 320 5.73 -10.94 2.66
CA LEU A 320 4.69 -10.06 3.17
C LEU A 320 3.51 -10.84 3.78
N PHE A 321 3.05 -11.90 3.11
CA PHE A 321 1.94 -12.72 3.62
C PHE A 321 2.30 -13.57 4.84
N THR A 322 3.57 -13.94 5.01
CA THR A 322 4.02 -14.76 6.15
C THR A 322 4.56 -13.87 7.26
N PHE A 323 5.79 -13.39 7.12
CA PHE A 323 6.45 -12.59 8.14
C PHE A 323 5.79 -11.23 8.32
N GLY A 324 5.30 -10.61 7.24
CA GLY A 324 4.59 -9.33 7.34
C GLY A 324 3.29 -9.42 8.13
N VAL A 325 2.48 -10.45 7.91
CA VAL A 325 1.29 -10.72 8.72
C VAL A 325 1.66 -11.02 10.17
N TYR A 326 2.63 -11.92 10.39
CA TYR A 326 3.07 -12.29 11.73
C TYR A 326 3.59 -11.09 12.54
N ALA A 327 4.45 -10.26 11.94
CA ALA A 327 5.04 -9.09 12.60
C ALA A 327 4.05 -7.94 12.84
N ASN A 328 2.87 -7.98 12.22
CA ASN A 328 1.85 -6.93 12.33
C ASN A 328 0.48 -7.52 12.69
N LEU A 329 0.41 -8.60 13.48
CA LEU A 329 -0.87 -9.20 13.87
C LEU A 329 -1.78 -8.20 14.62
N TYR A 330 -1.20 -7.28 15.39
CA TYR A 330 -1.94 -6.21 16.09
C TYR A 330 -2.79 -5.36 15.14
N VAL A 331 -2.37 -5.20 13.89
CA VAL A 331 -3.10 -4.39 12.88
C VAL A 331 -4.50 -4.93 12.65
N PHE A 332 -4.66 -6.26 12.66
CA PHE A 332 -5.97 -6.87 12.45
C PHE A 332 -6.92 -6.65 13.64
N SER A 333 -6.38 -6.46 14.85
CA SER A 333 -7.18 -6.07 16.02
C SER A 333 -7.63 -4.61 15.95
N LEU A 334 -6.91 -3.78 15.20
CA LEU A 334 -7.27 -2.37 14.93
C LEU A 334 -8.25 -2.21 13.75
N PHE A 335 -8.64 -3.30 13.08
CA PHE A 335 -9.63 -3.22 12.01
C PHE A 335 -11.01 -2.98 12.60
N ASP A 336 -11.53 -1.79 12.36
CA ASP A 336 -12.94 -1.46 12.55
C ASP A 336 -13.70 -1.48 11.21
N ALA A 337 -15.02 -1.36 11.27
CA ALA A 337 -15.86 -1.33 10.08
C ALA A 337 -15.46 -0.18 9.13
N THR A 338 -15.05 0.96 9.67
CA THR A 338 -14.67 2.14 8.90
C THR A 338 -13.37 1.92 8.15
N SER A 339 -12.35 1.34 8.79
CA SER A 339 -11.08 0.97 8.15
C SER A 339 -11.27 -0.06 7.04
N VAL A 340 -12.13 -1.05 7.25
CA VAL A 340 -12.49 -2.04 6.23
C VAL A 340 -13.20 -1.39 5.04
N LEU A 341 -14.18 -0.53 5.29
CA LEU A 341 -14.93 0.17 4.25
C LEU A 341 -14.04 1.15 3.48
N ALA A 342 -13.16 1.89 4.15
CA ALA A 342 -12.20 2.77 3.50
C ALA A 342 -11.16 1.99 2.69
N GLY A 343 -10.65 0.87 3.23
CA GLY A 343 -9.74 -0.06 2.56
C GLY A 343 -10.37 -0.71 1.32
N PHE A 344 -11.67 -0.97 1.33
CA PHE A 344 -12.42 -1.40 0.15
C PHE A 344 -12.72 -0.25 -0.81
N GLY A 345 -13.07 0.92 -0.28
CA GLY A 345 -13.48 2.09 -1.03
C GLY A 345 -12.35 2.66 -1.89
N LEU A 346 -11.15 2.82 -1.34
CA LEU A 346 -10.01 3.40 -2.05
C LEU A 346 -9.65 2.66 -3.37
N PRO A 347 -9.37 1.34 -3.36
CA PRO A 347 -9.07 0.61 -4.60
C PRO A 347 -10.28 0.58 -5.53
N THR A 348 -11.50 0.46 -5.01
CA THR A 348 -12.73 0.41 -5.82
C THR A 348 -12.98 1.72 -6.57
N LEU A 349 -12.82 2.86 -5.89
CA LEU A 349 -12.91 4.19 -6.52
C LEU A 349 -11.75 4.43 -7.50
N GLY A 350 -10.57 3.87 -7.22
CA GLY A 350 -9.46 3.83 -8.18
C GLY A 350 -9.80 3.07 -9.46
N TYR A 351 -10.32 1.85 -9.33
CA TYR A 351 -10.78 1.05 -10.48
C TYR A 351 -11.84 1.82 -11.29
N LEU A 352 -12.84 2.38 -10.60
CA LEU A 352 -13.93 3.11 -11.24
C LEU A 352 -13.43 4.36 -11.98
N SER A 353 -12.61 5.18 -11.34
CA SER A 353 -12.07 6.41 -11.95
C SER A 353 -11.17 6.11 -13.15
N GLY A 354 -10.30 5.10 -13.04
CA GLY A 354 -9.47 4.62 -14.14
C GLY A 354 -10.31 4.09 -15.32
N LEU A 355 -11.34 3.30 -15.04
CA LEU A 355 -12.24 2.77 -16.07
C LEU A 355 -13.06 3.88 -16.75
N ILE A 356 -13.60 4.82 -15.99
CA ILE A 356 -14.37 5.96 -16.50
C ILE A 356 -13.48 6.78 -17.43
N LEU A 357 -12.31 7.22 -16.99
CA LEU A 357 -11.45 8.09 -17.79
C LEU A 357 -10.96 7.37 -19.06
N ALA A 358 -10.54 6.10 -18.94
CA ALA A 358 -10.12 5.30 -20.08
C ALA A 358 -11.26 5.08 -21.10
N THR A 359 -12.51 4.99 -20.62
CA THR A 359 -13.69 4.88 -21.47
C THR A 359 -14.04 6.19 -22.16
N LEU A 360 -14.00 7.32 -21.44
CA LEU A 360 -14.24 8.66 -21.99
C LEU A 360 -13.24 8.99 -23.11
N LEU A 361 -11.99 8.59 -22.94
CA LEU A 361 -10.92 8.75 -23.94
C LEU A 361 -10.89 7.64 -25.00
N ARG A 362 -11.90 6.76 -24.99
CA ARG A 362 -12.15 5.72 -26.00
C ARG A 362 -10.96 4.78 -26.23
N LEU A 363 -10.21 4.45 -25.17
CA LEU A 363 -9.14 3.46 -25.26
C LEU A 363 -9.69 2.08 -25.66
N PRO A 364 -8.89 1.18 -26.27
CA PRO A 364 -9.29 -0.21 -26.50
C PRO A 364 -9.65 -0.94 -25.20
N LEU A 365 -10.53 -1.94 -25.25
CA LEU A 365 -10.98 -2.66 -24.05
C LEU A 365 -9.82 -3.21 -23.20
N LYS A 366 -8.81 -3.80 -23.84
CA LYS A 366 -7.63 -4.33 -23.15
C LYS A 366 -6.86 -3.25 -22.38
N ASP A 367 -6.78 -2.05 -22.95
CA ASP A 367 -6.09 -0.92 -22.35
C ASP A 367 -6.92 -0.28 -21.23
N ARG A 368 -8.26 -0.25 -21.38
CA ARG A 368 -9.17 0.18 -20.30
C ARG A 368 -9.03 -0.70 -19.06
N ILE A 369 -8.97 -2.01 -19.25
CA ILE A 369 -8.76 -2.97 -18.15
C ILE A 369 -7.41 -2.71 -17.47
N ALA A 370 -6.34 -2.53 -18.25
CA ALA A 370 -5.02 -2.23 -17.71
C ALA A 370 -5.01 -0.93 -16.91
N VAL A 371 -5.54 0.18 -17.45
CA VAL A 371 -5.61 1.47 -16.75
C VAL A 371 -6.45 1.38 -15.47
N CYS A 372 -7.61 0.72 -15.54
CA CYS A 372 -8.49 0.49 -14.40
C CYS A 372 -7.74 -0.24 -13.28
N VAL A 373 -7.18 -1.42 -13.56
CA VAL A 373 -6.48 -2.25 -12.57
C VAL A 373 -5.26 -1.52 -12.01
N GLU A 374 -4.47 -0.89 -12.88
CA GLU A 374 -3.28 -0.13 -12.46
C GLU A 374 -3.64 1.03 -11.53
N THR A 375 -4.73 1.74 -11.80
CA THR A 375 -5.16 2.87 -10.97
C THR A 375 -5.55 2.42 -9.56
N GLY A 376 -6.32 1.33 -9.41
CA GLY A 376 -6.80 0.92 -8.10
C GLY A 376 -5.82 0.06 -7.29
N VAL A 377 -4.95 -0.72 -7.94
CA VAL A 377 -3.95 -1.53 -7.24
C VAL A 377 -2.75 -0.66 -6.88
N GLN A 378 -2.66 -0.27 -5.61
CA GLN A 378 -1.58 0.57 -5.09
C GLN A 378 -0.38 -0.22 -4.56
N ASN A 379 0.80 0.41 -4.56
CA ASN A 379 1.98 -0.17 -3.93
C ASN A 379 2.01 0.08 -2.42
N ALA A 380 1.32 -0.78 -1.68
CA ALA A 380 1.26 -0.71 -0.22
C ALA A 380 2.62 -0.93 0.46
N SER A 381 3.54 -1.70 -0.13
CA SER A 381 4.86 -1.93 0.47
C SER A 381 5.66 -0.63 0.61
N VAL A 382 5.53 0.27 -0.38
CA VAL A 382 6.14 1.60 -0.36
C VAL A 382 5.47 2.49 0.69
N ALA A 383 4.13 2.45 0.79
CA ALA A 383 3.40 3.21 1.80
C ALA A 383 3.82 2.81 3.22
N VAL A 384 3.80 1.50 3.51
CA VAL A 384 4.21 0.94 4.80
C VAL A 384 5.67 1.27 5.11
N PHE A 385 6.56 1.13 4.12
CA PHE A 385 7.96 1.49 4.28
C PHE A 385 8.12 2.97 4.66
N ILE A 386 7.47 3.89 3.95
CA ILE A 386 7.56 5.33 4.25
C ILE A 386 6.99 5.62 5.65
N LEU A 387 5.79 5.13 5.97
CA LEU A 387 5.13 5.41 7.25
C LEU A 387 5.97 4.93 8.44
N LYS A 388 6.46 3.68 8.41
CA LYS A 388 7.21 3.11 9.53
C LYS A 388 8.62 3.68 9.70
N PHE A 389 9.26 4.17 8.62
CA PHE A 389 10.60 4.75 8.71
C PHE A 389 10.60 6.25 9.02
N THR A 390 9.51 6.95 8.72
CA THR A 390 9.49 8.42 8.85
C THR A 390 8.74 8.90 10.07
N LEU A 391 7.66 8.22 10.48
CA LEU A 391 6.87 8.60 11.65
C LEU A 391 7.44 8.01 12.93
N GLU A 392 7.32 8.75 14.02
CA GLU A 392 7.66 8.24 15.34
C GLU A 392 6.72 7.11 15.76
N LYS A 393 7.22 6.19 16.58
CA LYS A 393 6.36 5.18 17.22
C LYS A 393 5.53 5.83 18.33
N PRO A 394 4.24 5.50 18.47
CA PRO A 394 3.48 4.47 17.74
C PRO A 394 2.79 4.94 16.45
N ALA A 395 2.87 6.21 16.05
CA ALA A 395 2.18 6.72 14.84
C ALA A 395 2.51 5.93 13.56
N GLY A 396 3.77 5.57 13.35
CA GLY A 396 4.18 4.74 12.20
C GLY A 396 3.52 3.35 12.18
N ASP A 397 3.25 2.76 13.34
CA ASP A 397 2.59 1.45 13.46
C ASP A 397 1.06 1.59 13.30
N LEU A 398 0.45 2.62 13.88
CA LEU A 398 -0.99 2.89 13.78
C LEU A 398 -1.43 3.24 12.34
N THR A 399 -0.61 3.98 11.60
CA THR A 399 -0.92 4.39 10.21
C THR A 399 -0.87 3.23 9.22
N VAL A 400 -0.18 2.12 9.53
CA VAL A 400 -0.05 0.95 8.65
C VAL A 400 -1.36 0.14 8.54
N VAL A 401 -2.31 0.36 9.45
CA VAL A 401 -3.63 -0.26 9.43
C VAL A 401 -4.35 -0.02 8.10
N PHE A 402 -4.23 1.19 7.54
CA PHE A 402 -4.98 1.59 6.34
C PHE A 402 -4.38 1.01 5.05
N PRO A 403 -3.06 1.05 4.81
CA PRO A 403 -2.41 0.24 3.78
C PRO A 403 -2.73 -1.26 3.88
N ALA A 404 -2.72 -1.84 5.09
CA ALA A 404 -3.03 -3.25 5.28
C ALA A 404 -4.49 -3.58 4.92
N ALA A 405 -5.45 -2.78 5.41
CA ALA A 405 -6.86 -2.93 5.08
C ALA A 405 -7.09 -2.84 3.56
N ALA A 406 -6.47 -1.87 2.90
CA ALA A 406 -6.56 -1.75 1.45
C ALA A 406 -6.00 -2.96 0.71
N VAL A 407 -4.84 -3.51 1.12
CA VAL A 407 -4.27 -4.72 0.51
C VAL A 407 -5.19 -5.92 0.65
N VAL A 408 -5.78 -6.12 1.83
CA VAL A 408 -6.72 -7.22 2.08
C VAL A 408 -7.98 -7.09 1.22
N MET A 409 -8.46 -5.86 1.02
CA MET A 409 -9.70 -5.60 0.27
C MET A 409 -9.49 -5.50 -1.26
N THR A 410 -8.29 -5.16 -1.72
CA THR A 410 -7.93 -4.97 -3.14
C THR A 410 -8.34 -6.14 -4.07
N PRO A 411 -8.13 -7.43 -3.69
CA PRO A 411 -8.52 -8.57 -4.52
C PRO A 411 -10.02 -8.74 -4.70
N ILE A 412 -10.87 -8.26 -3.77
CA ILE A 412 -12.29 -8.61 -3.74
C ILE A 412 -13.03 -8.11 -4.99
N PRO A 413 -12.97 -6.81 -5.37
CA PRO A 413 -13.63 -6.33 -6.60
C PRO A 413 -13.09 -7.02 -7.86
N LEU A 414 -11.78 -7.30 -7.90
CA LEU A 414 -11.13 -7.94 -9.03
C LEU A 414 -11.54 -9.40 -9.18
N ALA A 415 -11.68 -10.13 -8.06
CA ALA A 415 -12.17 -11.50 -8.04
C ALA A 415 -13.63 -11.57 -8.53
N VAL A 416 -14.48 -10.64 -8.09
CA VAL A 416 -15.87 -10.52 -8.57
C VAL A 416 -15.91 -10.23 -10.08
N ALA A 417 -15.04 -9.33 -10.57
CA ALA A 417 -14.94 -9.04 -12.00
C ALA A 417 -14.48 -10.27 -12.80
N LEU A 418 -13.49 -11.03 -12.29
CA LEU A 418 -13.00 -12.27 -12.91
C LEU A 418 -14.09 -13.35 -12.97
N THR A 419 -14.78 -13.60 -11.88
CA THR A 419 -15.83 -14.63 -11.81
C THR A 419 -16.99 -14.28 -12.75
N THR A 420 -17.43 -13.01 -12.73
CA THR A 420 -18.48 -12.52 -13.63
C THR A 420 -18.07 -12.69 -15.10
N ARG A 421 -16.83 -12.35 -15.45
CA ARG A 421 -16.29 -12.53 -16.80
C ARG A 421 -16.26 -14.01 -17.21
N ARG A 422 -15.81 -14.91 -16.34
CA ARG A 422 -15.78 -16.35 -16.62
C ARG A 422 -17.20 -16.91 -16.83
N ILE A 423 -18.16 -16.52 -15.99
CA ILE A 423 -19.56 -16.92 -16.12
C ILE A 423 -20.13 -16.42 -17.47
N TYR A 424 -19.90 -15.15 -17.82
CA TYR A 424 -20.36 -14.59 -19.09
C TYR A 424 -19.82 -15.36 -20.30
N LEU A 425 -18.52 -15.66 -20.32
CA LEU A 425 -17.89 -16.41 -21.40
C LEU A 425 -18.43 -17.85 -21.50
N CYS A 426 -18.65 -18.53 -20.37
CA CYS A 426 -19.27 -19.85 -20.36
C CYS A 426 -20.72 -19.84 -20.88
N ILE A 427 -21.50 -18.82 -20.57
CA ILE A 427 -22.87 -18.68 -21.10
C ILE A 427 -22.82 -18.43 -22.61
N GLN A 428 -21.88 -17.60 -23.08
CA GLN A 428 -21.72 -17.30 -24.50
C GLN A 428 -21.28 -18.54 -25.29
N SER A 429 -20.33 -19.33 -24.77
CA SER A 429 -19.87 -20.56 -25.42
C SER A 429 -20.96 -21.63 -25.51
N ARG A 430 -21.83 -21.74 -24.49
CA ARG A 430 -23.02 -22.61 -24.55
C ARG A 430 -24.01 -22.13 -25.60
N LYS A 431 -24.28 -20.82 -25.69
CA LYS A 431 -25.18 -20.27 -26.72
C LYS A 431 -24.67 -20.46 -28.14
N SER A 432 -23.35 -20.41 -28.38
CA SER A 432 -22.78 -20.72 -29.70
C SER A 432 -22.89 -22.20 -30.04
N GLN A 433 -22.64 -23.10 -29.08
CA GLN A 433 -22.81 -24.55 -29.26
C GLN A 433 -24.26 -24.94 -29.57
N THR A 434 -25.24 -24.39 -28.85
CA THR A 434 -26.67 -24.65 -29.13
C THR A 434 -27.10 -24.14 -30.51
N LYS A 435 -26.53 -23.03 -30.99
CA LYS A 435 -26.82 -22.51 -32.35
C LYS A 435 -26.20 -23.36 -33.46
N GLU A 436 -25.02 -23.93 -33.25
CA GLU A 436 -24.41 -24.87 -34.19
C GLU A 436 -25.18 -26.21 -34.23
N GLU A 437 -25.69 -26.69 -33.09
CA GLU A 437 -26.52 -27.90 -33.02
C GLU A 437 -27.91 -27.73 -33.67
N ASP A 438 -28.52 -26.54 -33.62
CA ASP A 438 -29.78 -26.25 -34.33
C ASP A 438 -29.56 -25.97 -35.82
N GLY A 439 -28.50 -25.24 -36.19
CA GLY A 439 -28.15 -24.98 -37.59
C GLY A 439 -27.69 -26.23 -38.36
N GLY A 440 -27.14 -27.23 -37.67
CA GLY A 440 -26.80 -28.53 -38.24
C GLY A 440 -28.01 -29.43 -38.54
N LYS A 441 -29.20 -29.11 -38.01
CA LYS A 441 -30.43 -29.90 -38.25
C LYS A 441 -31.25 -29.41 -39.44
N GLU A 442 -31.01 -28.19 -39.94
CA GLU A 442 -31.71 -27.64 -41.11
C GLU A 442 -31.03 -27.96 -42.47
N GLY A 443 -29.84 -28.59 -42.46
CA GLY A 443 -29.03 -28.85 -43.66
C GLY A 443 -29.19 -30.23 -44.33
N VAL A 444 -30.12 -31.08 -43.88
CA VAL A 444 -30.27 -32.46 -44.41
C VAL A 444 -31.71 -32.69 -44.87
N GLU A 445 -32.12 -32.00 -45.94
CA GLU A 445 -33.30 -32.38 -46.71
C GLU A 445 -32.85 -33.10 -47.98
N LYS A 446 -33.16 -34.40 -48.02
CA LYS A 446 -32.80 -35.38 -49.05
C LYS A 446 -33.39 -35.02 -50.41
N LYS A 447 -32.61 -35.24 -51.49
CA LYS A 447 -33.14 -35.67 -52.79
C LYS A 447 -32.64 -37.09 -53.10
N PRO A 448 -33.45 -37.96 -53.73
CA PRO A 448 -33.23 -39.39 -53.73
C PRO A 448 -32.26 -39.84 -54.83
N ASP A 449 -31.52 -40.91 -54.52
CA ASP A 449 -30.68 -41.67 -55.45
C ASP A 449 -31.50 -42.22 -56.64
N GLU A 450 -31.03 -41.95 -57.86
CA GLU A 450 -31.23 -42.84 -59.00
C GLU A 450 -29.87 -43.38 -59.43
N GLN A 451 -29.76 -44.71 -59.36
CA GLN A 451 -28.56 -45.48 -59.65
C GLN A 451 -28.42 -45.73 -61.16
N LYS A 452 -27.14 -45.72 -61.58
CA LYS A 452 -26.46 -46.73 -62.40
C LYS A 452 -26.24 -46.49 -63.91
N THR A 453 -24.96 -46.70 -64.21
CA THR A 453 -24.30 -47.37 -65.36
C THR A 453 -23.92 -46.56 -66.60
N GLU A 454 -22.59 -46.48 -66.77
CA GLU A 454 -21.82 -46.71 -68.00
C GLU A 454 -22.35 -46.15 -69.32
N THR A 455 -21.57 -45.29 -69.98
CA THR A 455 -20.82 -45.68 -71.19
C THR A 455 -19.91 -44.56 -71.71
N ALA A 456 -18.86 -45.05 -72.39
CA ALA A 456 -17.83 -44.40 -73.19
C ALA A 456 -18.21 -43.13 -73.97
N GLY A 457 -17.19 -42.31 -74.27
CA GLY A 457 -17.18 -41.50 -75.49
C GLY A 457 -16.45 -40.17 -75.40
N THR A 458 -15.21 -40.18 -75.89
CA THR A 458 -14.68 -39.26 -76.92
C THR A 458 -14.59 -37.73 -76.68
N ASP A 459 -13.44 -37.23 -77.12
CA ASP A 459 -13.16 -35.90 -77.70
C ASP A 459 -12.63 -34.78 -76.78
N ASN A 460 -11.30 -34.78 -76.71
CA ASN A 460 -10.37 -33.65 -76.89
C ASN A 460 -10.87 -32.58 -77.93
N PRO A 461 -10.28 -31.37 -78.10
CA PRO A 461 -8.95 -30.95 -77.63
C PRO A 461 -8.76 -29.45 -77.26
N ALA A 462 -7.49 -29.15 -76.92
CA ALA A 462 -6.71 -27.96 -77.29
C ALA A 462 -6.85 -26.69 -76.44
N LEU A 463 -5.76 -26.34 -75.74
CA LEU A 463 -4.85 -25.28 -76.20
C LEU A 463 -3.51 -25.32 -75.42
N ASP A 464 -2.52 -25.87 -76.13
CA ASP A 464 -1.11 -25.46 -76.31
C ASP A 464 -0.22 -24.90 -75.19
N MET A 465 0.88 -25.65 -75.01
CA MET A 465 2.30 -25.29 -75.16
C MET A 465 3.12 -24.66 -74.01
N ASN A 466 3.98 -25.55 -73.48
CA ASN A 466 5.46 -25.48 -73.43
C ASN A 466 6.15 -24.44 -72.54
N THR A 467 6.86 -24.96 -71.52
CA THR A 467 8.35 -25.05 -71.44
C THR A 467 8.70 -25.62 -70.05
N GLU A 468 9.10 -26.89 -69.96
CA GLU A 468 10.48 -27.43 -69.96
C GLU A 468 11.32 -27.12 -68.70
N ASP A 469 11.69 -28.23 -68.06
CA ASP A 469 12.93 -28.56 -67.35
C ASP A 469 13.24 -28.06 -65.93
N GLY A 470 13.41 -29.05 -65.04
CA GLY A 470 14.68 -29.17 -64.32
C GLY A 470 14.65 -29.53 -62.84
N ASN A 471 14.70 -30.84 -62.56
CA ASN A 471 15.28 -31.51 -61.38
C ASN A 471 14.71 -31.35 -59.95
N THR A 472 14.02 -32.42 -59.58
CA THR A 472 13.96 -33.20 -58.33
C THR A 472 15.22 -33.19 -57.44
N GLU A 473 15.06 -32.96 -56.12
CA GLU A 473 15.41 -33.93 -55.05
C GLU A 473 14.94 -33.48 -53.64
N ILE A 474 13.93 -34.19 -53.16
CA ILE A 474 13.62 -34.70 -51.80
C ILE A 474 14.49 -34.21 -50.62
N ILE A 475 13.89 -33.54 -49.62
CA ILE A 475 14.12 -33.78 -48.17
C ILE A 475 12.81 -33.54 -47.39
N GLU A 476 12.48 -34.52 -46.55
CA GLU A 476 11.38 -34.57 -45.58
C GLU A 476 11.44 -33.49 -44.48
N GLY A 477 10.27 -33.14 -43.94
CA GLY A 477 10.12 -33.07 -42.48
C GLY A 477 10.07 -31.70 -41.79
N ARG A 478 8.90 -31.48 -41.16
CA ARG A 478 8.65 -30.79 -39.88
C ARG A 478 8.42 -29.27 -39.84
N ASP A 479 7.13 -28.99 -39.69
CA ASP A 479 6.49 -28.48 -38.48
C ASP A 479 6.77 -27.04 -38.01
N ASN A 480 5.69 -26.29 -38.21
CA ASN A 480 5.32 -24.97 -37.73
C ASN A 480 5.27 -24.94 -36.18
N PRO A 481 6.11 -24.15 -35.47
CA PRO A 481 6.08 -24.09 -34.01
C PRO A 481 5.02 -23.08 -33.55
N ALA A 482 3.75 -23.48 -33.60
CA ALA A 482 2.64 -22.71 -33.03
C ALA A 482 1.77 -23.54 -32.05
N LEU A 483 2.19 -24.76 -31.72
CA LEU A 483 1.45 -25.72 -30.90
C LEU A 483 2.40 -26.46 -29.96
N ASP A 484 3.17 -25.75 -29.14
CA ASP A 484 3.75 -26.36 -27.94
C ASP A 484 4.07 -25.29 -26.91
N MET A 485 3.16 -25.10 -25.95
CA MET A 485 3.31 -24.48 -24.61
C MET A 485 1.92 -24.37 -23.98
N ARG A 486 1.17 -25.48 -24.03
CA ARG A 486 -0.08 -25.71 -23.29
C ARG A 486 0.11 -26.92 -22.39
N GLU A 487 1.17 -26.94 -21.60
CA GLU A 487 1.35 -27.86 -20.48
C GLU A 487 2.57 -27.38 -19.70
N GLU A 488 2.34 -26.56 -18.68
CA GLU A 488 3.19 -26.35 -17.48
C GLU A 488 2.71 -25.08 -16.77
N ALA A 489 1.64 -25.21 -15.98
CA ALA A 489 1.31 -24.35 -14.85
C ALA A 489 0.12 -24.96 -14.10
N VAL A 490 0.44 -25.90 -13.20
CA VAL A 490 -0.37 -26.19 -12.00
C VAL A 490 0.24 -25.40 -10.86
#